data_AF-A0A158DLC5-F1
#
_entry.id   AF-A0A158DLC5-F1
#
_cell.length_a   1.000
_cell.length_b   1.000
_cell.length_c   1.000
_cell.angle_alpha   90.00
_cell.angle_beta   90.00
_cell.angle_gamma   90.00
#
_symmetry.space_group_name_H-M   'P 1'
#
loop_
_entity.id
_entity.type
_entity.pdbx_description
1 polymer ?
#
loop_
_entity_poly.entity_id
_entity_poly.type
_entity_poly.pdbx_seq_one_letter_code
_entity_poly.pdbx_strand_id
1 'polypeptide(L)'
;MTPKHKLYPAMPYTSYRQMSREDSDAIYAYLMTQKPVTAPSVEADLRFPYNVRFAVRLWDMLFLKDTLPDASTGQSADWTRGRYLAHALGHCAECHTPRGAFGQMQDAKTLQGGDLGRIGAPDITPAALAARGWTGADLQASFATGIAKQGLDSCAGCHGFDGQGKPHVAVAMNGNSTLRQSDPRNLIA
;
A
#
# COMPACT_ATOMS: atom_id res chain seq x y z
N MET A 1 2.80 -23.35 12.71
CA MET A 1 4.16 -23.03 12.22
C MET A 1 4.54 -21.66 12.74
N THR A 2 5.30 -21.60 13.82
CA THR A 2 5.84 -20.33 14.34
C THR A 2 7.13 -20.01 13.58
N PRO A 3 7.37 -18.75 13.16
CA PRO A 3 8.63 -18.40 12.52
C PRO A 3 9.81 -18.79 13.41
N LYS A 4 10.76 -19.58 12.89
CA LYS A 4 11.99 -19.95 13.63
C LYS A 4 12.88 -18.73 13.93
N HIS A 5 12.70 -17.64 13.19
CA HIS A 5 13.48 -16.41 13.28
C HIS A 5 12.61 -15.17 13.13
N LYS A 6 13.13 -14.00 13.53
CA LYS A 6 12.49 -12.70 13.33
C LYS A 6 12.24 -12.44 11.83
N LEU A 7 11.02 -12.04 11.51
CA LEU A 7 10.62 -11.65 10.15
C LEU A 7 11.32 -10.34 9.79
N TYR A 8 11.77 -10.21 8.54
CA TYR A 8 12.22 -8.90 8.05
C TYR A 8 10.99 -8.01 7.83
N PRO A 9 11.08 -6.69 8.10
CA PRO A 9 9.97 -5.74 7.95
C PRO A 9 9.51 -5.54 6.49
N ALA A 10 10.08 -6.27 5.53
CA ALA A 10 9.51 -6.44 4.19
C ALA A 10 8.17 -7.23 4.22
N MET A 11 7.99 -8.09 5.23
CA MET A 11 6.66 -8.55 5.64
C MET A 11 6.11 -7.50 6.61
N PRO A 12 4.95 -6.87 6.36
CA PRO A 12 4.47 -5.72 7.14
C PRO A 12 3.91 -6.12 8.52
N TYR A 13 4.65 -6.93 9.28
CA TYR A 13 4.25 -7.36 10.63
C TYR A 13 4.09 -6.19 11.60
N THR A 14 4.77 -5.07 11.33
CA THR A 14 4.61 -3.80 12.04
C THR A 14 3.18 -3.25 11.93
N SER A 15 2.51 -3.55 10.82
CA SER A 15 1.22 -2.97 10.43
C SER A 15 0.07 -3.83 10.93
N TYR A 16 0.29 -5.15 10.98
CA TYR A 16 -0.63 -6.10 11.63
C TYR A 16 -0.73 -5.94 13.15
N ARG A 17 0.13 -5.14 13.81
CA ARG A 17 0.09 -4.97 15.27
C ARG A 17 -1.19 -4.32 15.79
N GLN A 18 -1.90 -3.60 14.92
CA GLN A 18 -3.19 -3.00 15.21
C GLN A 18 -4.37 -3.94 14.89
N MET A 19 -4.14 -5.13 14.34
CA MET A 19 -5.19 -6.11 14.03
C MET A 19 -5.80 -6.65 15.33
N SER A 20 -7.13 -6.76 15.37
CA SER A 20 -7.84 -7.32 16.51
C SER A 20 -7.50 -8.81 16.67
N ARG A 21 -7.60 -9.31 17.91
CA ARG A 21 -7.34 -10.72 18.19
C ARG A 21 -8.39 -11.59 17.49
N GLU A 22 -9.63 -11.12 17.49
CA GLU A 22 -10.78 -11.76 16.89
C GLU A 22 -10.59 -11.97 15.39
N ASP A 23 -10.11 -10.94 14.67
CA ASP A 23 -9.87 -11.05 13.23
C ASP A 23 -8.67 -11.96 12.94
N SER A 24 -7.61 -11.90 13.75
CA SER A 24 -6.47 -12.81 13.63
C SER A 24 -6.89 -14.28 13.78
N ASP A 25 -7.70 -14.57 14.80
CA ASP A 25 -8.19 -15.93 15.08
C ASP A 25 -9.18 -16.39 13.98
N ALA A 26 -10.01 -15.49 13.45
CA ALA A 26 -10.92 -15.78 12.35
C ALA A 26 -10.17 -16.09 11.04
N ILE A 27 -9.15 -15.30 10.69
CA ILE A 27 -8.28 -15.55 9.53
C ILE A 27 -7.59 -16.90 9.68
N TYR A 28 -7.04 -17.19 10.86
CA TYR A 28 -6.41 -18.48 11.14
C TYR A 28 -7.40 -19.63 10.96
N ALA A 29 -8.59 -19.54 11.58
CA ALA A 29 -9.63 -20.56 11.47
C ALA A 29 -10.01 -20.79 10.00
N TYR A 30 -10.23 -19.72 9.23
CA TYR A 30 -10.55 -19.83 7.80
C TYR A 30 -9.43 -20.50 7.00
N LEU A 31 -8.17 -20.10 7.18
CA LEU A 31 -7.03 -20.69 6.48
C LEU A 31 -6.90 -22.19 6.78
N MET A 32 -7.21 -22.61 8.02
CA MET A 32 -7.18 -24.02 8.42
C MET A 32 -8.31 -24.86 7.79
N THR A 33 -9.34 -24.25 7.18
CA THR A 33 -10.37 -24.97 6.39
C THR A 33 -9.97 -25.21 4.94
N GLN A 34 -8.93 -24.53 4.44
CA GLN A 34 -8.53 -24.61 3.05
C GLN A 34 -7.74 -25.90 2.77
N LYS A 35 -7.86 -26.44 1.54
CA LYS A 35 -7.05 -27.58 1.12
C LYS A 35 -5.57 -27.18 1.07
N PRO A 36 -4.67 -27.90 1.77
CA PRO A 36 -3.24 -27.61 1.70
C PRO A 36 -2.71 -27.81 0.28
N VAL A 37 -1.84 -26.90 -0.16
CA VAL A 37 -1.03 -27.11 -1.36
C VAL A 37 0.23 -27.86 -0.96
N THR A 38 0.50 -28.99 -1.62
CA THR A 38 1.76 -29.72 -1.44
C THR A 38 2.88 -29.01 -2.19
N ALA A 39 3.46 -27.99 -1.57
CA ALA A 39 4.64 -27.30 -2.05
C ALA A 39 5.71 -27.28 -0.94
N PRO A 40 6.97 -27.66 -1.23
CA PRO A 40 8.03 -27.57 -0.24
C PRO A 40 8.25 -26.11 0.18
N SER A 41 8.31 -25.84 1.48
CA SER A 41 8.70 -24.53 1.98
C SER A 41 10.18 -24.29 1.67
N VAL A 42 10.47 -23.30 0.84
CA VAL A 42 11.85 -22.85 0.61
C VAL A 42 12.29 -22.05 1.84
N GLU A 43 13.44 -22.40 2.42
CA GLU A 43 13.99 -21.60 3.50
C GLU A 43 14.40 -20.21 2.99
N ALA A 44 14.20 -19.19 3.84
CA ALA A 44 14.52 -17.82 3.48
C ALA A 44 16.05 -17.62 3.35
N ASP A 45 16.57 -17.74 2.13
CA ASP A 45 17.97 -17.48 1.80
C ASP A 45 18.19 -15.99 1.51
N LEU A 46 18.53 -15.24 2.57
CA LEU A 46 18.90 -13.84 2.46
C LEU A 46 20.43 -13.73 2.42
N ARG A 47 20.95 -12.95 1.49
CA ARG A 47 22.40 -12.67 1.39
C ARG A 47 22.82 -11.63 2.42
N PHE A 48 24.08 -11.66 2.82
CA PHE A 48 24.68 -10.59 3.63
C PHE A 48 24.45 -9.21 2.97
N PRO A 49 24.09 -8.16 3.75
CA PRO A 49 23.97 -8.12 5.21
C PRO A 49 22.60 -8.56 5.78
N TYR A 50 21.64 -8.92 4.92
CA TYR A 50 20.26 -9.27 5.28
C TYR A 50 20.10 -10.69 5.86
N ASN A 51 21.19 -11.44 6.07
CA ASN A 51 21.17 -12.67 6.88
C ASN A 51 21.35 -12.41 8.39
N VAL A 52 21.81 -11.22 8.78
CA VAL A 52 22.12 -10.90 10.18
C VAL A 52 20.85 -10.53 10.95
N ARG A 53 20.17 -11.56 11.49
CA ARG A 53 18.88 -11.39 12.21
C ARG A 53 18.96 -10.54 13.47
N PHE A 54 20.14 -10.40 14.07
CA PHE A 54 20.34 -9.48 15.21
C PHE A 54 20.07 -8.03 14.83
N ALA A 55 20.43 -7.62 13.61
CA ALA A 55 20.18 -6.27 13.12
C ALA A 55 18.67 -5.96 13.08
N VAL A 56 17.83 -6.94 12.74
CA VAL A 56 16.37 -6.79 12.77
C VAL A 56 15.84 -6.58 14.19
N ARG A 57 16.44 -7.24 15.20
CA ARG A 57 16.05 -7.01 16.60
C ARG A 57 16.38 -5.60 17.07
N LEU A 58 17.55 -5.08 16.68
CA LEU A 58 17.93 -3.69 16.98
C LEU A 58 17.02 -2.71 16.24
N TRP A 59 16.69 -3.00 15.00
CA TRP A 59 15.74 -2.21 14.21
C TRP A 59 14.35 -2.18 14.88
N ASP A 60 13.84 -3.34 15.32
CA ASP A 60 12.57 -3.43 16.05
C ASP A 60 12.62 -2.55 17.31
N MET A 61 13.69 -2.62 18.09
CA MET A 61 13.84 -1.81 19.30
C MET A 61 13.76 -0.30 19.03
N LEU A 62 14.24 0.15 17.87
CA LEU A 62 14.30 1.57 17.52
C LEU A 62 13.04 2.09 16.82
N PHE A 63 12.38 1.26 16.02
CA PHE A 63 11.37 1.72 15.06
C PHE A 63 10.01 1.02 15.17
N LEU A 64 9.91 -0.12 15.88
CA LEU A 64 8.66 -0.86 15.99
C LEU A 64 7.73 -0.17 17.00
N LYS A 65 6.66 0.43 16.50
CA LYS A 65 5.59 1.04 17.32
C LYS A 65 4.33 0.18 17.32
N ASP A 66 3.49 0.38 18.32
CA ASP A 66 2.22 -0.35 18.45
C ASP A 66 1.11 0.25 17.58
N THR A 67 1.19 1.54 17.30
CA THR A 67 0.19 2.26 16.52
C THR A 67 0.86 3.17 15.51
N LEU A 68 0.27 3.23 14.32
CA LEU A 68 0.60 4.25 13.33
C LEU A 68 -0.15 5.55 13.66
N PRO A 69 0.45 6.72 13.44
CA PRO A 69 -0.26 7.99 13.57
C PRO A 69 -1.40 8.11 12.56
N ASP A 70 -2.46 8.81 12.95
CA ASP A 70 -3.59 9.06 12.05
C ASP A 70 -3.35 10.30 11.19
N ALA A 71 -3.73 10.23 9.91
CA ALA A 71 -3.68 11.36 8.98
C ALA A 71 -4.89 12.31 9.11
N SER A 72 -5.85 12.00 9.99
CA SER A 72 -7.04 12.80 10.25
C SER A 72 -7.50 12.63 11.69
N THR A 73 -8.41 13.49 12.13
CA THR A 73 -9.03 13.40 13.45
C THR A 73 -10.49 13.00 13.33
N GLY A 74 -10.93 12.08 14.19
CA GLY A 74 -12.31 11.63 14.22
C GLY A 74 -12.55 10.71 15.41
N GLN A 75 -13.82 10.55 15.78
CA GLN A 75 -14.23 9.70 16.91
C GLN A 75 -15.51 8.91 16.62
N SER A 76 -16.09 9.07 15.42
CA SER A 76 -17.28 8.31 15.04
C SER A 76 -16.95 6.83 14.88
N ALA A 77 -17.97 5.97 14.96
CA ALA A 77 -17.84 4.55 14.70
C ALA A 77 -17.28 4.28 13.29
N ASP A 78 -17.78 5.02 12.29
CA ASP A 78 -17.31 4.91 10.90
C ASP A 78 -15.85 5.32 10.74
N TRP A 79 -15.43 6.41 11.39
CA TRP A 79 -14.03 6.84 11.35
C TRP A 79 -13.13 5.81 12.02
N THR A 80 -13.53 5.29 13.18
CA THR A 80 -12.77 4.27 13.92
C THR A 80 -12.63 2.98 13.10
N ARG A 81 -13.69 2.55 12.43
CA ARG A 81 -13.68 1.42 11.50
C ARG A 81 -12.80 1.69 10.29
N GLY A 82 -12.91 2.86 9.68
CA GLY A 82 -12.09 3.27 8.53
C GLY A 82 -10.60 3.29 8.88
N ARG A 83 -10.24 3.82 10.04
CA ARG A 83 -8.87 3.81 10.59
C ARG A 83 -8.35 2.39 10.72
N TYR A 84 -9.13 1.49 11.32
CA TYR A 84 -8.75 0.08 11.45
C TYR A 84 -8.51 -0.60 10.10
N LEU A 85 -9.44 -0.41 9.15
CA LEU A 85 -9.33 -0.98 7.80
C LEU A 85 -8.11 -0.43 7.05
N ALA A 86 -7.84 0.88 7.12
CA ALA A 86 -6.73 1.48 6.40
C ALA A 86 -5.36 1.11 7.00
N HIS A 87 -5.24 1.13 8.33
CA HIS A 87 -3.95 0.90 9.00
C HIS A 87 -3.63 -0.58 9.22
N ALA A 88 -4.59 -1.38 9.70
CA ALA A 88 -4.31 -2.74 10.18
C ALA A 88 -4.53 -3.82 9.12
N LEU A 89 -5.57 -3.70 8.30
CA LEU A 89 -5.94 -4.74 7.33
C LEU A 89 -5.53 -4.40 5.89
N GLY A 90 -5.69 -3.13 5.50
CA GLY A 90 -5.41 -2.63 4.15
C GLY A 90 -3.99 -2.10 3.97
N HIS A 91 -3.23 -1.92 5.06
CA HIS A 91 -1.81 -1.51 5.05
C HIS A 91 -1.51 -0.28 4.19
N CYS A 92 -2.45 0.68 4.12
CA CYS A 92 -2.34 1.81 3.20
C CYS A 92 -1.05 2.62 3.44
N ALA A 93 -0.65 2.72 4.72
CA ALA A 93 0.57 3.42 5.11
C ALA A 93 1.85 2.78 4.58
N GLU A 94 1.86 1.48 4.25
CA GLU A 94 3.07 0.80 3.78
C GLU A 94 3.56 1.35 2.44
N CYS A 95 2.61 1.72 1.57
CA CYS A 95 2.90 2.35 0.28
C CYS A 95 2.88 3.87 0.39
N HIS A 96 1.90 4.44 1.10
CA HIS A 96 1.63 5.87 1.08
C HIS A 96 2.34 6.67 2.18
N THR A 97 3.30 6.11 2.90
CA THR A 97 4.12 6.84 3.87
C THR A 97 5.59 6.76 3.45
N PRO A 98 6.33 7.88 3.46
CA PRO A 98 7.69 7.87 2.97
C PRO A 98 8.60 7.12 3.94
N ARG A 99 9.65 6.48 3.41
CA ARG A 99 10.62 5.72 4.19
C ARG A 99 11.83 6.57 4.57
N GLY A 100 12.38 6.34 5.75
CA GLY A 100 13.64 6.93 6.22
C GLY A 100 14.86 6.15 5.71
N ALA A 101 16.05 6.64 6.05
CA ALA A 101 17.31 6.04 5.62
C ALA A 101 17.50 4.57 6.07
N PHE A 102 16.81 4.13 7.12
CA PHE A 102 16.85 2.75 7.62
C PHE A 102 15.60 1.94 7.22
N GLY A 103 14.83 2.40 6.24
CA GLY A 103 13.63 1.72 5.75
C GLY A 103 12.40 1.81 6.67
N GLN A 104 12.49 2.54 7.78
CA GLN A 104 11.37 2.81 8.68
C GLN A 104 10.38 3.80 8.05
N MET A 105 9.10 3.70 8.40
CA MET A 105 8.12 4.74 8.04
C MET A 105 8.44 6.05 8.75
N GLN A 106 8.26 7.17 8.06
CA GLN A 106 8.32 8.50 8.65
C GLN A 106 6.94 8.85 9.22
N ASP A 107 6.70 8.53 10.48
CA ASP A 107 5.44 8.76 11.20
C ASP A 107 4.88 10.18 11.06
N ALA A 108 5.75 11.19 11.07
CA ALA A 108 5.36 12.60 10.92
C ALA A 108 4.76 12.92 9.53
N LYS A 109 4.88 12.00 8.57
CA LYS A 109 4.42 12.11 7.19
C LYS A 109 3.45 11.00 6.80
N THR A 110 2.71 10.47 7.78
CA THR A 110 1.76 9.38 7.55
C THR A 110 0.79 9.72 6.42
N LEU A 111 0.70 8.82 5.43
CA LEU A 111 -0.14 8.93 4.23
C LEU A 111 0.21 10.07 3.23
N GLN A 112 1.31 10.80 3.42
CA GLN A 112 1.73 11.91 2.55
C GLN A 112 2.42 11.46 1.25
N GLY A 113 2.28 10.19 0.87
CA GLY A 113 2.89 9.58 -0.30
C GLY A 113 4.21 8.87 0.01
N GLY A 114 4.69 8.08 -0.93
CA GLY A 114 5.89 7.27 -0.73
C GLY A 114 6.56 6.93 -2.05
N ASP A 115 7.88 6.77 -2.00
CA ASP A 115 8.64 6.25 -3.12
C ASP A 115 9.14 4.85 -2.76
N LEU A 116 8.60 3.84 -3.43
CA LEU A 116 8.98 2.43 -3.29
C LEU A 116 9.92 2.00 -4.43
N GLY A 117 10.74 2.94 -4.93
CA GLY A 117 11.72 2.74 -5.98
C GLY A 117 11.11 2.96 -7.36
N ARG A 118 10.48 1.93 -7.94
CA ARG A 118 9.89 2.05 -9.30
C ARG A 118 8.44 2.55 -9.28
N ILE A 119 7.83 2.61 -8.11
CA ILE A 119 6.43 2.94 -7.91
C ILE A 119 6.35 4.11 -6.92
N GLY A 120 5.85 5.24 -7.40
CA GLY A 120 5.49 6.37 -6.55
C GLY A 120 4.04 6.24 -6.09
N ALA A 121 3.84 6.13 -4.79
CA ALA A 121 2.54 6.18 -4.17
C ALA A 121 2.17 7.66 -3.88
N PRO A 122 1.01 8.15 -4.35
CA PRO A 122 0.61 9.55 -4.16
C PRO A 122 0.25 9.86 -2.70
N ASP A 123 0.19 11.14 -2.35
CA ASP A 123 -0.41 11.59 -1.09
C ASP A 123 -1.91 11.24 -1.04
N ILE A 124 -2.31 10.45 -0.04
CA ILE A 124 -3.71 10.06 0.20
C ILE A 124 -4.23 10.56 1.54
N THR A 125 -3.61 11.61 2.11
CA THR A 125 -4.20 12.33 3.23
C THR A 125 -5.59 12.86 2.84
N PRO A 126 -6.55 12.96 3.77
CA PRO A 126 -7.88 13.45 3.42
C PRO A 126 -7.89 14.85 2.80
N ALA A 127 -6.97 15.72 3.22
CA ALA A 127 -6.79 17.03 2.62
C ALA A 127 -6.31 16.94 1.15
N ALA A 128 -5.34 16.09 0.84
CA ALA A 128 -4.83 15.91 -0.51
C ALA A 128 -5.86 15.23 -1.43
N LEU A 129 -6.62 14.26 -0.91
CA LEU A 129 -7.74 13.64 -1.64
C LEU A 129 -8.81 14.67 -1.98
N ALA A 130 -9.25 15.47 -0.99
CA ALA A 130 -10.23 16.52 -1.20
C ALA A 130 -9.74 17.58 -2.20
N ALA A 131 -8.47 18.00 -2.11
CA ALA A 131 -7.86 18.95 -3.04
C ALA A 131 -7.82 18.43 -4.48
N ARG A 132 -7.68 17.10 -4.67
CA ARG A 132 -7.75 16.42 -5.98
C ARG A 132 -9.19 16.10 -6.41
N GLY A 133 -10.20 16.57 -5.67
CA GLY A 133 -11.61 16.39 -6.01
C GLY A 133 -12.13 14.96 -5.81
N TRP A 134 -11.48 14.15 -4.96
CA TRP A 134 -11.98 12.84 -4.61
C TRP A 134 -13.22 12.96 -3.71
N THR A 135 -14.29 12.27 -4.08
CA THR A 135 -15.46 12.07 -3.23
C THR A 135 -15.47 10.68 -2.62
N GLY A 136 -16.27 10.47 -1.57
CA GLY A 136 -16.47 9.13 -1.00
C GLY A 136 -17.02 8.12 -2.02
N ALA A 137 -17.87 8.58 -2.95
CA ALA A 137 -18.40 7.75 -4.03
C ALA A 137 -17.30 7.34 -5.02
N ASP A 138 -16.38 8.25 -5.35
CA ASP A 138 -15.24 7.94 -6.22
C ASP A 138 -14.30 6.92 -5.58
N LEU A 139 -14.02 7.06 -4.28
CA LEU A 139 -13.20 6.10 -3.53
C LEU A 139 -13.86 4.73 -3.50
N GLN A 140 -15.18 4.66 -3.23
CA GLN A 140 -15.92 3.41 -3.24
C GLN A 140 -15.89 2.72 -4.62
N ALA A 141 -16.12 3.48 -5.69
CA ALA A 141 -16.05 2.95 -7.05
C ALA A 141 -14.65 2.44 -7.39
N SER A 142 -13.62 3.16 -6.96
CA SER A 142 -12.21 2.78 -7.18
C SER A 142 -11.84 1.49 -6.48
N PHE A 143 -12.25 1.32 -5.23
CA PHE A 143 -11.96 0.08 -4.49
C PHE A 143 -12.75 -1.11 -5.01
N ALA A 144 -13.97 -0.89 -5.52
CA ALA A 144 -14.80 -1.95 -6.08
C ALA A 144 -14.34 -2.42 -7.47
N THR A 145 -13.86 -1.50 -8.30
CA THR A 145 -13.61 -1.77 -9.73
C THR A 145 -12.14 -1.63 -10.15
N GLY A 146 -11.29 -1.08 -9.28
CA GLY A 146 -9.93 -0.68 -9.63
C GLY A 146 -9.85 0.57 -10.50
N ILE A 147 -10.97 1.23 -10.80
CA ILE A 147 -11.06 2.36 -11.73
C ILE A 147 -11.68 3.57 -11.02
N ALA A 148 -10.98 4.70 -11.06
CA ALA A 148 -11.54 6.01 -10.73
C ALA A 148 -11.40 6.95 -11.93
N LYS A 149 -12.26 7.96 -12.02
CA LYS A 149 -12.05 9.09 -12.93
C LYS A 149 -10.71 9.77 -12.67
N GLN A 150 -10.31 9.83 -11.41
CA GLN A 150 -9.03 10.31 -10.91
C GLN A 150 -7.93 9.21 -10.91
N GLY A 151 -8.27 7.95 -11.23
CA GLY A 151 -7.40 6.76 -11.23
C GLY A 151 -6.92 6.33 -12.63
N LEU A 152 -7.45 6.97 -13.68
CA LEU A 152 -6.78 7.07 -14.99
C LEU A 152 -5.37 7.69 -14.88
N ASP A 153 -5.01 8.23 -13.70
CA ASP A 153 -3.66 8.64 -13.28
C ASP A 153 -2.62 7.50 -13.30
N SER A 154 -3.02 6.23 -13.38
CA SER A 154 -2.05 5.13 -13.60
C SER A 154 -1.29 5.33 -14.91
N CYS A 155 -1.99 5.75 -15.96
CA CYS A 155 -1.38 6.10 -17.23
C CYS A 155 -0.56 7.39 -17.10
N ALA A 156 -1.08 8.40 -16.40
CA ALA A 156 -0.39 9.69 -16.21
C ALA A 156 0.96 9.55 -15.47
N GLY A 157 1.10 8.59 -14.55
CA GLY A 157 2.37 8.30 -13.87
C GLY A 157 3.52 7.94 -14.82
N CYS A 158 3.20 7.22 -15.89
CA CYS A 158 4.13 6.87 -16.96
C CYS A 158 4.13 7.96 -18.07
N HIS A 159 2.96 8.35 -18.56
CA HIS A 159 2.75 9.19 -19.74
C HIS A 159 2.67 10.70 -19.46
N GLY A 160 2.96 11.14 -18.24
CA GLY A 160 2.89 12.55 -17.84
C GLY A 160 1.45 13.00 -17.53
N PHE A 161 1.30 13.98 -16.63
CA PHE A 161 -0.01 14.48 -16.19
C PHE A 161 -0.84 15.10 -17.33
N ASP A 162 -0.18 15.63 -18.36
CA ASP A 162 -0.83 16.19 -19.56
C ASP A 162 -0.79 15.21 -20.75
N GLY A 163 -0.40 13.95 -20.50
CA GLY A 163 -0.22 12.94 -21.55
C GLY A 163 0.96 13.24 -22.49
N GLN A 164 1.89 14.11 -22.14
CA GLN A 164 3.03 14.50 -22.98
C GLN A 164 4.09 13.40 -23.17
N GLY A 165 4.00 12.32 -22.40
CA GLY A 165 5.01 11.26 -22.34
C GLY A 165 6.24 11.67 -21.53
N LYS A 166 7.17 10.74 -21.35
CA LYS A 166 8.51 11.00 -20.82
C LYS A 166 9.51 10.56 -21.89
N PRO A 167 10.39 11.45 -22.41
CA PRO A 167 11.36 11.07 -23.43
C PRO A 167 12.11 9.79 -23.04
N HIS A 168 12.11 8.79 -23.94
CA HIS A 168 12.75 7.48 -23.76
C HIS A 168 12.20 6.58 -22.63
N VAL A 169 11.13 6.97 -21.95
CA VAL A 169 10.54 6.21 -20.83
C VAL A 169 9.09 5.83 -21.11
N ALA A 170 8.30 6.74 -21.67
CA ALA A 170 6.89 6.50 -21.99
C ALA A 170 6.44 7.36 -23.17
N VAL A 171 5.64 6.77 -24.06
CA VAL A 171 5.14 7.43 -25.27
C VAL A 171 4.18 8.57 -24.90
N ALA A 172 4.12 9.64 -25.69
CA ALA A 172 3.11 10.67 -25.52
C ALA A 172 1.71 10.11 -25.86
N MET A 173 0.74 10.38 -25.00
CA MET A 173 -0.67 10.02 -25.17
C MET A 173 -1.55 11.22 -25.59
N ASN A 174 -1.03 12.45 -25.46
CA ASN A 174 -1.70 13.65 -25.92
C ASN A 174 -1.93 13.59 -27.44
N GLY A 175 -3.16 13.81 -27.87
CA GLY A 175 -3.59 13.70 -29.27
C GLY A 175 -3.94 12.29 -29.75
N ASN A 176 -3.72 11.24 -28.94
CA ASN A 176 -4.04 9.86 -29.34
C ASN A 176 -5.56 9.68 -29.53
N SER A 177 -5.98 9.29 -30.74
CA SER A 177 -7.39 9.11 -31.10
C SER A 177 -8.04 7.91 -30.41
N THR A 178 -7.25 6.93 -29.99
CA THR A 178 -7.70 5.73 -29.26
C THR A 178 -8.23 6.11 -27.88
N LEU A 179 -7.62 7.11 -27.23
CA LEU A 179 -8.10 7.65 -25.94
C LEU A 179 -9.42 8.43 -26.03
N ARG A 180 -9.85 8.79 -27.25
CA ARG A 180 -11.09 9.54 -27.50
C ARG A 180 -12.27 8.63 -27.84
N GLN A 181 -12.06 7.31 -27.86
CA GLN A 181 -13.12 6.33 -28.10
C GLN A 181 -14.02 6.20 -26.88
N SER A 182 -15.33 6.02 -27.11
CA SER A 182 -16.32 5.89 -26.04
C SER A 182 -16.32 4.51 -25.37
N ASP A 183 -15.79 3.48 -26.03
CA ASP A 183 -15.61 2.14 -25.45
C ASP A 183 -14.18 1.96 -24.91
N PRO A 184 -14.00 1.83 -23.59
CA PRO A 184 -12.68 1.68 -22.99
C PRO A 184 -12.01 0.33 -23.28
N ARG A 185 -12.74 -0.66 -23.81
CA ARG A 185 -12.18 -1.98 -24.17
C ARG A 185 -11.15 -1.93 -25.30
N ASN A 186 -11.11 -0.82 -26.04
CA ASN A 186 -10.14 -0.61 -27.11
C ASN A 186 -8.84 0.09 -26.64
N LEU A 187 -8.75 0.44 -25.34
CA LEU A 187 -7.60 1.19 -24.81
C LEU A 187 -6.40 0.32 -24.48
N ILE A 188 -6.63 -0.96 -24.15
CA ILE A 188 -5.60 -1.94 -23.80
C ILE A 188 -6.07 -3.30 -24.34
N ALA A 189 -5.32 -3.87 -25.27
CA ALA A 189 -5.47 -5.27 -25.69
C ALA A 189 -4.52 -6.15 -24.88
#